data_AF-A0A932ZQX7-F1
#
_entry.id   AF-A0A932ZQX7-F1
#
_cell.length_a   1.000
_cell.length_b   1.000
_cell.length_c   1.000
_cell.angle_alpha   90.00
_cell.angle_beta   90.00
_cell.angle_gamma   90.00
#
_symmetry.space_group_name_H-M   'P 1'
#
loop_
_entity.id
_entity.type
_entity.pdbx_description
1 polymer ?
#
loop_
_entity_poly.entity_id
_entity_poly.type
_entity_poly.pdbx_seq_one_letter_code
_entity_poly.pdbx_strand_id
1 'polypeptide(L)'
;MRRGGTMGLDNAGKVRQGERGTMARRNRFGFGVAAAILAAGATASGDGGAISFSAEADLFEPGQNAIVAWNGTREVMILSIDVRASVPTKALEIVPLPSEPTLEAGTHLSFLYADYLVDRAIEQLRPRSDERQRLYAAGDDLGAEQNQAVAVTTHERIGPHDITAIRVDDYTGLAAWLGEFFRRQGVERELPAALPGIVGHYMRDGVRHFALDVMDLVPDVRTVDPIVYSFDSDRLWYPLHISSLYKGETVINLVTITSQEIPADRMPEGVKRFEYVVQERGKIDDEVRSEERHVLPAIELVPARQERLGEAVRALFDGGNAWMQVWKYEGDLAVDTDVSIGM
;
A
#
# COMPACT_ATOMS: atom_id res chain seq x y z
N MET A 1 0.78 -89.50 -4.72
CA MET A 1 0.67 -90.54 -5.77
C MET A 1 0.00 -89.90 -6.99
N ARG A 2 0.67 -89.85 -8.16
CA ARG A 2 0.20 -89.26 -9.45
C ARG A 2 -0.16 -87.75 -9.40
N ARG A 3 -0.16 -86.97 -10.48
CA ARG A 3 0.64 -86.81 -11.74
C ARG A 3 -0.17 -85.82 -12.60
N GLY A 4 0.51 -84.93 -13.34
CA GLY A 4 -0.09 -84.05 -14.35
C GLY A 4 -0.10 -82.56 -13.92
N GLY A 5 0.55 -81.62 -14.61
CA GLY A 5 1.51 -81.72 -15.71
C GLY A 5 1.25 -80.71 -16.83
N THR A 6 2.26 -79.88 -17.14
CA THR A 6 2.49 -79.15 -18.43
C THR A 6 1.39 -78.18 -18.92
N MET A 7 1.64 -77.03 -19.54
CA MET A 7 2.84 -76.23 -19.88
C MET A 7 2.32 -74.82 -20.24
N GLY A 8 3.14 -73.77 -20.21
CA GLY A 8 2.70 -72.45 -20.69
C GLY A 8 3.49 -71.29 -20.11
N LEU A 9 4.65 -71.01 -20.71
CA LEU A 9 5.32 -69.72 -20.52
C LEU A 9 4.57 -68.67 -21.36
N ASP A 10 4.36 -67.49 -20.80
CA ASP A 10 4.63 -66.27 -21.56
C ASP A 10 5.01 -65.11 -20.64
N ASN A 11 5.92 -64.28 -21.12
CA ASN A 11 6.77 -63.45 -20.27
C ASN A 11 6.29 -61.99 -20.27
N ALA A 12 5.56 -61.58 -19.22
CA ALA A 12 5.16 -60.19 -19.02
C ALA A 12 5.20 -59.83 -17.53
N GLY A 13 6.27 -59.14 -17.11
CA GLY A 13 6.48 -58.71 -15.72
C GLY A 13 5.47 -57.65 -15.28
N LYS A 14 4.30 -58.07 -14.78
CA LYS A 14 3.35 -57.18 -14.10
C LYS A 14 3.86 -56.82 -12.70
N VAL A 15 4.56 -55.69 -12.61
CA VAL A 15 4.75 -54.99 -11.33
C VAL A 15 3.38 -54.61 -10.78
N ARG A 16 3.09 -55.01 -9.53
CA ARG A 16 1.86 -54.60 -8.84
C ARG A 16 1.90 -53.10 -8.56
N GLN A 17 1.13 -52.31 -9.31
CA GLN A 17 0.68 -51.00 -8.81
C GLN A 17 -0.26 -51.24 -7.64
N GLY A 18 0.24 -51.07 -6.42
CA GLY A 18 -0.60 -50.93 -5.24
C GLY A 18 -1.34 -49.60 -5.29
N GLU A 19 -2.61 -49.61 -4.95
CA GLU A 19 -3.53 -48.48 -5.05
C GLU A 19 -3.03 -47.29 -4.23
N ARG A 20 -2.53 -46.25 -4.90
CA ARG A 20 -2.46 -44.91 -4.29
C ARG A 20 -3.86 -44.33 -4.34
N GLY A 21 -4.57 -44.44 -3.23
CA GLY A 21 -5.88 -43.82 -3.06
C GLY A 21 -5.85 -42.36 -3.49
N THR A 22 -6.91 -41.95 -4.18
CA THR A 22 -7.10 -40.59 -4.71
C THR A 22 -7.07 -39.60 -3.56
N MET A 23 -5.91 -38.99 -3.31
CA MET A 23 -5.76 -37.96 -2.30
C MET A 23 -6.48 -36.71 -2.83
N ALA A 24 -7.74 -36.55 -2.45
CA ALA A 24 -8.51 -35.37 -2.76
C ALA A 24 -7.72 -34.14 -2.32
N ARG A 25 -7.38 -33.26 -3.27
CA ARG A 25 -6.77 -31.96 -2.96
C ARG A 25 -7.72 -31.23 -2.02
N ARG A 26 -7.35 -31.11 -0.75
CA ARG A 26 -8.08 -30.28 0.22
C ARG A 26 -7.97 -28.84 -0.28
N ASN A 27 -9.08 -28.28 -0.75
CA ASN A 27 -9.17 -26.85 -1.04
C ASN A 27 -8.87 -26.08 0.25
N ARG A 28 -7.68 -25.50 0.32
CA ARG A 28 -7.34 -24.49 1.31
C ARG A 28 -7.89 -23.17 0.80
N PHE A 29 -9.05 -22.78 1.32
CA PHE A 29 -9.62 -21.47 1.06
C PHE A 29 -8.76 -20.41 1.77
N GLY A 30 -7.84 -19.80 1.04
CA GLY A 30 -7.38 -18.46 1.38
C GLY A 30 -8.51 -17.48 1.09
N PHE A 31 -8.73 -16.52 1.99
CA PHE A 31 -9.64 -15.41 1.74
C PHE A 31 -8.99 -14.42 0.77
N GLY A 32 -9.01 -14.76 -0.51
CA GLY A 32 -8.67 -13.83 -1.57
C GLY A 32 -9.80 -12.82 -1.75
N VAL A 33 -9.46 -11.53 -1.70
CA VAL A 33 -10.32 -10.48 -2.27
C VAL A 33 -10.31 -10.67 -3.78
N ALA A 34 -11.37 -11.30 -4.30
CA ALA A 34 -11.57 -11.41 -5.73
C ALA A 34 -12.17 -10.09 -6.25
N ALA A 35 -11.30 -9.16 -6.67
CA ALA A 35 -11.71 -7.92 -7.32
C ALA A 35 -12.36 -8.22 -8.68
N ALA A 36 -13.68 -8.34 -8.69
CA ALA A 36 -14.48 -8.51 -9.89
C ALA A 36 -14.72 -7.14 -10.54
N ILE A 37 -13.75 -6.66 -11.33
CA ILE A 37 -13.86 -5.38 -12.05
C ILE A 37 -15.00 -5.46 -13.07
N LEU A 38 -16.16 -4.92 -12.69
CA LEU A 38 -17.27 -4.66 -13.59
C LEU A 38 -16.97 -3.38 -14.38
N ALA A 39 -16.55 -3.55 -15.63
CA ALA A 39 -16.33 -2.44 -16.56
C ALA A 39 -17.66 -1.77 -16.95
N ALA A 40 -18.16 -0.90 -16.09
CA ALA A 40 -19.22 0.06 -16.41
C ALA A 40 -18.58 1.30 -17.05
N GLY A 41 -18.93 1.60 -18.30
CA GLY A 41 -18.40 2.76 -19.01
C GLY A 41 -18.96 4.08 -18.46
N ALA A 42 -18.26 4.67 -17.50
CA ALA A 42 -18.45 6.06 -17.11
C ALA A 42 -17.47 6.96 -17.88
N THR A 43 -17.99 7.93 -18.62
CA THR A 43 -17.19 9.06 -19.13
C THR A 43 -16.96 10.05 -18.00
N ALA A 44 -16.12 9.68 -17.05
CA ALA A 44 -15.63 10.56 -15.98
C ALA A 44 -14.43 11.39 -16.49
N SER A 45 -14.33 12.63 -15.99
CA SER A 45 -13.06 13.38 -16.03
C SER A 45 -11.98 12.61 -15.23
N GLY A 46 -10.71 12.95 -15.45
CA GLY A 46 -9.63 12.31 -14.68
C GLY A 46 -9.72 12.70 -13.21
N ASP A 47 -9.91 11.69 -12.35
CA ASP A 47 -10.26 11.74 -10.93
C ASP A 47 -9.49 10.62 -10.16
N GLY A 48 -8.16 10.73 -10.01
CA GLY A 48 -7.35 9.90 -9.11
C GLY A 48 -5.84 10.13 -8.73
N GLY A 49 -5.00 11.02 -9.31
CA GLY A 49 -3.54 11.27 -9.02
C GLY A 49 -2.67 12.04 -10.08
N ALA A 50 -2.23 11.46 -11.21
CA ALA A 50 -1.17 12.00 -12.12
C ALA A 50 -1.61 12.55 -13.52
N ILE A 51 -0.68 13.16 -14.30
CA ILE A 51 -0.90 13.64 -15.68
C ILE A 51 -0.22 12.72 -16.73
N SER A 52 -1.02 12.05 -17.57
CA SER A 52 -0.52 11.21 -18.68
C SER A 52 0.14 12.02 -19.79
N PHE A 53 1.27 11.54 -20.32
CA PHE A 53 1.93 12.08 -21.52
C PHE A 53 1.13 11.79 -22.81
N SER A 54 0.26 10.76 -22.81
CA SER A 54 -0.70 10.51 -23.89
C SER A 54 -2.12 10.92 -23.49
N ALA A 55 -2.77 11.73 -24.32
CA ALA A 55 -4.18 12.12 -24.12
C ALA A 55 -5.18 10.94 -24.28
N GLU A 56 -4.74 9.82 -24.85
CA GLU A 56 -5.56 8.61 -25.04
C GLU A 56 -5.43 7.60 -23.88
N ALA A 57 -4.46 7.82 -22.98
CA ALA A 57 -4.19 6.90 -21.89
C ALA A 57 -4.91 7.35 -20.60
N ASP A 58 -5.81 6.48 -20.12
CA ASP A 58 -6.37 6.57 -18.77
C ASP A 58 -5.36 5.99 -17.80
N LEU A 59 -5.15 6.66 -16.67
CA LEU A 59 -4.22 6.24 -15.63
C LEU A 59 -5.01 5.76 -14.41
N PHE A 60 -4.49 4.79 -13.66
CA PHE A 60 -5.16 4.16 -12.51
C PHE A 60 -4.16 3.90 -11.38
N GLU A 61 -4.59 4.15 -10.14
CA GLU A 61 -3.85 3.83 -8.91
C GLU A 61 -4.71 2.88 -8.04
N PRO A 62 -4.66 1.56 -8.28
CA PRO A 62 -5.44 0.59 -7.49
C PRO A 62 -4.97 0.42 -6.03
N GLY A 63 -3.82 0.98 -5.64
CA GLY A 63 -3.32 0.82 -4.29
C GLY A 63 -2.23 1.83 -3.92
N GLN A 64 -2.15 2.17 -2.63
CA GLN A 64 -1.19 3.13 -2.10
C GLN A 64 -0.79 2.75 -0.68
N ASN A 65 0.51 2.79 -0.39
CA ASN A 65 1.07 2.50 0.92
C ASN A 65 1.90 3.70 1.39
N ALA A 66 1.59 4.22 2.58
CA ALA A 66 2.27 5.37 3.15
C ALA A 66 2.63 5.17 4.63
N ILE A 67 3.85 5.56 5.01
CA ILE A 67 4.24 5.77 6.41
C ILE A 67 4.46 7.26 6.59
N VAL A 68 3.61 7.91 7.38
CA VAL A 68 3.68 9.35 7.70
C VAL A 68 4.08 9.51 9.16
N ALA A 69 5.32 9.93 9.39
CA ALA A 69 5.86 10.18 10.71
C ALA A 69 5.97 11.67 10.97
N TRP A 70 5.35 12.18 12.04
CA TRP A 70 5.32 13.61 12.36
C TRP A 70 5.54 13.87 13.86
N ASN A 71 6.39 14.85 14.17
CA ASN A 71 6.77 15.19 15.55
C ASN A 71 6.15 16.49 16.08
N GLY A 72 5.26 17.13 15.32
CA GLY A 72 4.67 18.43 15.65
C GLY A 72 5.20 19.59 14.81
N THR A 73 6.38 19.46 14.21
CA THR A 73 7.01 20.53 13.39
C THR A 73 7.67 20.04 12.10
N ARG A 74 8.01 18.76 12.02
CA ARG A 74 8.67 18.13 10.87
C ARG A 74 8.03 16.78 10.59
N GLU A 75 7.92 16.48 9.31
CA GLU A 75 7.31 15.26 8.80
C GLU A 75 8.27 14.47 7.90
N VAL A 76 8.15 13.15 7.97
CA VAL A 76 8.78 12.19 7.07
C VAL A 76 7.67 11.31 6.51
N MET A 77 7.41 11.45 5.21
CA MET A 77 6.46 10.63 4.47
C MET A 77 7.23 9.65 3.58
N ILE A 78 7.05 8.35 3.80
CA ILE A 78 7.52 7.28 2.93
C ILE A 78 6.33 6.82 2.10
N LEU A 79 6.36 7.04 0.79
CA LEU A 79 5.23 6.78 -0.12
C LEU A 79 5.61 5.73 -1.18
N SER A 80 4.70 4.81 -1.49
CA SER A 80 4.81 3.84 -2.58
C SER A 80 3.42 3.50 -3.12
N ILE A 81 3.23 3.63 -4.43
CA ILE A 81 1.93 3.46 -5.11
C ILE A 81 1.95 2.27 -6.08
N ASP A 82 0.81 1.60 -6.22
CA ASP A 82 0.53 0.63 -7.27
C ASP A 82 -0.19 1.35 -8.42
N VAL A 83 0.34 1.28 -9.64
CA VAL A 83 -0.12 2.07 -10.79
C VAL A 83 -0.20 1.25 -12.08
N ARG A 84 -1.08 1.68 -12.99
CA ARG A 84 -1.16 1.19 -14.39
C ARG A 84 -1.77 2.24 -15.32
N ALA A 85 -1.67 2.04 -16.62
CA ALA A 85 -2.31 2.86 -17.66
C ALA A 85 -3.13 1.99 -18.63
N SER A 86 -4.16 2.54 -19.29
CA SER A 86 -4.96 1.79 -20.28
C SER A 86 -4.14 1.34 -21.49
N VAL A 87 -3.11 2.11 -21.84
CA VAL A 87 -2.09 1.80 -22.86
C VAL A 87 -0.72 2.23 -22.33
N PRO A 88 0.40 1.63 -22.79
CA PRO A 88 1.74 2.03 -22.36
C PRO A 88 2.00 3.52 -22.60
N THR A 89 2.43 4.23 -21.55
CA THR A 89 2.66 5.68 -21.60
C THR A 89 3.60 6.14 -20.47
N LYS A 90 3.98 7.41 -20.49
CA LYS A 90 4.58 8.08 -19.32
C LYS A 90 3.52 8.85 -18.54
N ALA A 91 3.69 8.97 -17.24
CA ALA A 91 2.90 9.86 -16.40
C ALA A 91 3.80 10.80 -15.60
N LEU A 92 3.30 12.00 -15.33
CA LEU A 92 3.87 12.96 -14.38
C LEU A 92 3.00 12.93 -13.12
N GLU A 93 3.46 12.27 -12.07
CA GLU A 93 2.85 12.34 -10.75
C GLU A 93 3.05 13.75 -10.15
N ILE A 94 2.11 14.20 -9.32
CA ILE A 94 2.19 15.48 -8.63
C ILE A 94 1.87 15.22 -7.15
N VAL A 95 2.83 15.49 -6.26
CA VAL A 95 2.66 15.35 -4.80
C VAL A 95 2.76 16.74 -4.15
N PRO A 96 1.67 17.31 -3.62
CA PRO A 96 1.65 18.63 -3.00
C PRO A 96 2.09 18.57 -1.53
N LEU A 97 2.99 19.47 -1.15
CA LEU A 97 3.74 19.42 0.10
C LEU A 97 3.72 20.80 0.81
N PRO A 98 3.56 20.85 2.14
CA PRO A 98 3.49 22.11 2.89
C PRO A 98 4.76 22.98 2.72
N SER A 99 5.95 22.38 2.88
CA SER A 99 7.24 23.03 2.64
C SER A 99 8.04 22.36 1.52
N GLU A 100 9.16 22.98 1.15
CA GLU A 100 10.18 22.35 0.31
C GLU A 100 10.68 21.05 0.97
N PRO A 101 10.70 19.91 0.24
CA PRO A 101 11.17 18.64 0.76
C PRO A 101 12.65 18.37 0.46
N THR A 102 13.29 17.61 1.33
CA THR A 102 14.43 16.77 0.93
C THR A 102 13.91 15.40 0.48
N LEU A 103 14.47 14.88 -0.62
CA LEU A 103 14.02 13.65 -1.28
C LEU A 103 15.11 12.58 -1.21
N GLU A 104 14.75 11.39 -0.76
CA GLU A 104 15.65 10.22 -0.68
C GLU A 104 14.97 8.96 -1.23
N ALA A 105 15.76 8.03 -1.75
CA ALA A 105 15.26 6.72 -2.16
C ALA A 105 14.91 5.87 -0.92
N GLY A 106 13.65 5.45 -0.83
CA GLY A 106 13.14 4.60 0.24
C GLY A 106 13.32 3.11 -0.03
N THR A 107 12.72 2.29 0.84
CA THR A 107 12.79 0.84 0.75
C THR A 107 11.50 0.19 1.25
N HIS A 108 11.04 -0.87 0.57
CA HIS A 108 9.87 -1.62 1.05
C HIS A 108 10.11 -2.33 2.39
N LEU A 109 11.36 -2.42 2.85
CA LEU A 109 11.66 -2.93 4.20
C LEU A 109 10.94 -2.14 5.30
N SER A 110 10.69 -0.84 5.10
CA SER A 110 9.92 0.00 6.01
C SER A 110 8.46 -0.49 6.14
N PHE A 111 7.79 -0.74 5.02
CA PHE A 111 6.42 -1.27 4.99
C PHE A 111 6.36 -2.70 5.55
N LEU A 112 7.24 -3.60 5.08
CA LEU A 112 7.33 -4.97 5.59
C LEU A 112 7.59 -5.05 7.10
N TYR A 113 8.30 -4.07 7.67
CA TYR A 113 8.50 -3.99 9.11
C TYR A 113 7.29 -3.40 9.85
N ALA A 114 6.56 -2.46 9.25
CA ALA A 114 5.27 -2.00 9.79
C ALA A 114 4.25 -3.16 9.83
N ASP A 115 4.13 -3.93 8.75
CA ASP A 115 3.28 -5.13 8.66
C ASP A 115 3.66 -6.16 9.74
N TYR A 116 4.96 -6.43 9.90
CA TYR A 116 5.47 -7.29 10.99
C TYR A 116 5.05 -6.81 12.39
N LEU A 117 5.06 -5.49 12.64
CA LEU A 117 4.60 -4.93 13.92
C LEU A 117 3.08 -5.10 14.11
N VAL A 118 2.28 -4.96 13.04
CA VAL A 118 0.83 -5.21 13.04
C VAL A 118 0.54 -6.67 13.35
N ASP A 119 1.16 -7.61 12.63
CA ASP A 119 1.02 -9.06 12.86
C ASP A 119 1.34 -9.45 14.30
N ARG A 120 2.44 -8.91 14.84
CA ARG A 120 2.87 -9.17 16.23
C ARG A 120 1.92 -8.56 17.27
N ALA A 121 1.28 -7.44 16.97
CA ALA A 121 0.26 -6.87 17.85
C ALA A 121 -1.02 -7.72 17.83
N ILE A 122 -1.49 -8.13 16.65
CA ILE A 122 -2.66 -9.02 16.49
C ILE A 122 -2.42 -10.37 17.19
N GLU A 123 -1.23 -10.96 17.05
CA GLU A 123 -0.87 -12.23 17.72
C GLU A 123 -0.91 -12.10 19.26
N GLN A 124 -0.51 -10.95 19.81
CA GLN A 124 -0.56 -10.69 21.26
C GLN A 124 -1.98 -10.45 21.80
N LEU A 125 -2.89 -9.95 20.95
CA LEU A 125 -4.29 -9.68 21.31
C LEU A 125 -5.20 -10.92 21.17
N ARG A 126 -4.77 -11.96 20.43
CA ARG A 126 -5.55 -13.20 20.29
C ARG A 126 -5.66 -13.96 21.63
N PRO A 127 -6.84 -14.54 21.96
CA PRO A 127 -7.01 -15.31 23.19
C PRO A 127 -6.01 -16.46 23.32
N ARG A 128 -5.50 -16.68 24.54
CA ARG A 128 -4.48 -17.71 24.86
C ARG A 128 -4.99 -19.18 24.82
N SER A 129 -6.04 -19.46 24.06
CA SER A 129 -6.67 -20.79 23.96
C SER A 129 -5.99 -21.75 22.98
N ASP A 130 -5.05 -21.26 22.17
CA ASP A 130 -4.31 -22.04 21.18
C ASP A 130 -2.88 -22.37 21.68
N GLU A 131 -2.53 -23.66 21.70
CA GLU A 131 -1.30 -24.21 22.28
C GLU A 131 -0.02 -23.93 21.44
N ARG A 132 0.19 -22.71 20.95
CA ARG A 132 1.47 -22.32 20.27
C ARG A 132 2.57 -21.90 21.25
N GLN A 133 2.33 -21.98 22.56
CA GLN A 133 3.29 -21.66 23.62
C GLN A 133 4.36 -22.77 23.83
N ARG A 134 5.00 -23.22 22.74
CA ARG A 134 6.18 -24.10 22.76
C ARG A 134 7.26 -23.78 21.72
N LEU A 135 7.05 -22.86 20.78
CA LEU A 135 8.05 -22.55 19.73
C LEU A 135 8.82 -21.23 19.93
N TYR A 136 8.19 -20.18 20.47
CA TYR A 136 8.79 -18.84 20.57
C TYR A 136 9.70 -18.60 21.79
N ALA A 137 10.26 -19.66 22.37
CA ALA A 137 11.30 -19.56 23.40
C ALA A 137 12.72 -19.68 22.81
N ALA A 138 12.87 -19.75 21.48
CA ALA A 138 14.15 -19.87 20.81
C ALA A 138 14.17 -19.07 19.49
N GLY A 139 15.19 -18.23 19.33
CA GLY A 139 15.61 -17.67 18.04
C GLY A 139 15.12 -16.27 17.71
N ASP A 140 15.99 -15.28 17.96
CA ASP A 140 16.15 -14.19 16.99
C ASP A 140 16.72 -14.81 15.71
N ASP A 141 15.87 -15.11 14.73
CA ASP A 141 16.29 -15.29 13.34
C ASP A 141 15.14 -14.91 12.39
N LEU A 142 15.43 -14.08 11.39
CA LEU A 142 14.42 -13.46 10.52
C LEU A 142 14.02 -14.40 9.37
N GLY A 143 13.35 -15.50 9.72
CA GLY A 143 12.64 -16.36 8.77
C GLY A 143 11.29 -15.74 8.39
N ALA A 144 11.23 -15.00 7.29
CA ALA A 144 9.99 -14.42 6.76
C ALA A 144 9.08 -15.49 6.12
N GLU A 145 8.43 -16.32 6.93
CA GLU A 145 7.25 -17.06 6.47
C GLU A 145 6.02 -16.15 6.46
N GLN A 146 5.45 -15.99 5.27
CA GLN A 146 4.30 -15.15 4.97
C GLN A 146 3.09 -15.51 5.86
N ASN A 147 2.76 -14.64 6.81
CA ASN A 147 1.39 -14.52 7.32
C ASN A 147 0.76 -13.29 6.66
N GLN A 148 -0.51 -13.43 6.27
CA GLN A 148 -1.22 -12.42 5.51
C GLN A 148 -2.02 -11.50 6.44
N ALA A 149 -1.48 -10.33 6.72
CA ALA A 149 -2.25 -9.13 7.02
C ALA A 149 -1.86 -8.09 5.95
N VAL A 150 -2.81 -7.74 5.07
CA VAL A 150 -2.57 -7.11 3.76
C VAL A 150 -1.83 -8.04 2.78
N ALA A 151 -2.41 -8.23 1.60
CA ALA A 151 -1.70 -8.88 0.51
C ALA A 151 -0.82 -7.83 -0.17
N VAL A 152 0.48 -7.82 0.12
CA VAL A 152 1.47 -7.26 -0.81
C VAL A 152 1.50 -8.20 -2.01
N THR A 153 0.59 -7.99 -2.96
CA THR A 153 0.68 -8.55 -4.30
C THR A 153 2.00 -8.08 -4.88
N THR A 154 2.94 -9.00 -5.06
CA THR A 154 4.26 -8.68 -5.60
C THR A 154 4.10 -8.31 -7.07
N HIS A 155 3.94 -7.01 -7.34
CA HIS A 155 3.93 -6.48 -8.69
C HIS A 155 5.37 -6.29 -9.21
N GLU A 156 5.50 -6.07 -10.52
CA GLU A 156 6.77 -5.62 -11.10
C GLU A 156 7.06 -4.19 -10.62
N ARG A 157 8.32 -3.89 -10.31
CA ARG A 157 8.74 -2.64 -9.66
C ARG A 157 9.23 -1.59 -10.65
N ILE A 158 8.94 -0.32 -10.38
CA ILE A 158 9.39 0.84 -11.17
C ILE A 158 10.43 1.63 -10.37
N GLY A 159 11.60 1.84 -10.97
CA GLY A 159 12.66 2.74 -10.50
C GLY A 159 13.81 2.79 -11.52
N PRO A 160 14.67 3.84 -11.53
CA PRO A 160 14.70 4.99 -10.61
C PRO A 160 13.71 6.11 -11.00
N HIS A 161 13.50 7.02 -10.06
CA HIS A 161 12.64 8.21 -10.19
C HIS A 161 13.36 9.39 -10.85
N ASP A 162 12.60 10.28 -11.50
CA ASP A 162 13.07 11.57 -12.05
C ASP A 162 12.27 12.70 -11.39
N ILE A 163 12.56 12.92 -10.10
CA ILE A 163 11.77 13.82 -9.26
C ILE A 163 12.30 15.25 -9.33
N THR A 164 11.44 16.19 -9.71
CA THR A 164 11.69 17.63 -9.57
C THR A 164 10.80 18.21 -8.47
N ALA A 165 11.40 18.76 -7.41
CA ALA A 165 10.69 19.60 -6.46
C ALA A 165 10.59 21.04 -7.02
N ILE A 166 9.39 21.60 -7.04
CA ILE A 166 9.13 22.99 -7.43
C ILE A 166 8.32 23.74 -6.37
N ARG A 167 8.48 25.05 -6.34
CA ARG A 167 7.55 25.97 -5.67
C ARG A 167 6.74 26.71 -6.72
N VAL A 168 5.44 26.87 -6.48
CA VAL A 168 4.55 27.64 -7.34
C VAL A 168 3.64 28.53 -6.51
N ASP A 169 3.63 29.84 -6.80
CA ASP A 169 2.81 30.81 -6.06
C ASP A 169 1.34 30.86 -6.52
N ASP A 170 1.05 30.59 -7.81
CA ASP A 170 -0.30 30.52 -8.41
C ASP A 170 -0.44 29.48 -9.54
N TYR A 171 -1.68 29.12 -9.92
CA TYR A 171 -1.95 28.11 -10.95
C TYR A 171 -1.42 28.50 -12.35
N THR A 172 -1.37 29.79 -12.69
CA THR A 172 -0.85 30.24 -13.98
C THR A 172 0.65 29.95 -14.11
N GLY A 173 1.40 30.12 -13.02
CA GLY A 173 2.80 29.70 -12.92
C GLY A 173 2.98 28.19 -13.12
N LEU A 174 2.17 27.35 -12.46
CA LEU A 174 2.25 25.88 -12.63
C LEU A 174 1.90 25.48 -14.06
N ALA A 175 0.82 26.03 -14.63
CA ALA A 175 0.38 25.69 -15.99
C ALA A 175 1.44 26.06 -17.04
N ALA A 176 2.10 27.22 -16.89
CA ALA A 176 3.21 27.63 -17.74
C ALA A 176 4.43 26.71 -17.59
N TRP A 177 4.78 26.32 -16.37
CA TRP A 177 5.86 25.38 -16.09
C TRP A 177 5.59 24.00 -16.70
N LEU A 178 4.39 23.45 -16.49
CA LEU A 178 3.97 22.15 -17.02
C LEU A 178 3.95 22.14 -18.56
N GLY A 179 3.44 23.22 -19.18
CA GLY A 179 3.45 23.35 -20.64
C GLY A 179 4.87 23.35 -21.21
N GLU A 180 5.80 24.09 -20.59
CA GLU A 180 7.21 24.08 -20.98
C GLU A 180 7.89 22.72 -20.71
N PHE A 181 7.55 22.06 -19.61
CA PHE A 181 8.03 20.72 -19.29
C PHE A 181 7.61 19.70 -20.36
N PHE A 182 6.31 19.57 -20.67
CA PHE A 182 5.83 18.65 -21.71
C PHE A 182 6.43 18.97 -23.07
N ARG A 183 6.53 20.25 -23.44
CA ARG A 183 7.17 20.69 -24.69
C ARG A 183 8.64 20.27 -24.79
N ARG A 184 9.40 20.29 -23.68
CA ARG A 184 10.80 19.79 -23.64
C ARG A 184 10.87 18.26 -23.76
N GLN A 185 9.88 17.55 -23.24
CA GLN A 185 9.73 16.10 -23.41
C GLN A 185 9.21 15.70 -24.81
N GLY A 186 9.00 16.67 -25.71
CA GLY A 186 8.49 16.43 -27.07
C GLY A 186 6.99 16.12 -27.13
N VAL A 187 6.25 16.47 -26.07
CA VAL A 187 4.80 16.22 -25.93
C VAL A 187 4.04 17.53 -26.06
N GLU A 188 3.09 17.57 -26.99
CA GLU A 188 2.13 18.67 -27.15
C GLU A 188 0.75 18.17 -26.70
N ARG A 189 0.24 18.71 -25.59
CA ARG A 189 -1.03 18.29 -24.97
C ARG A 189 -1.64 19.41 -24.13
N GLU A 190 -2.97 19.41 -24.01
CA GLU A 190 -3.70 20.25 -23.05
C GLU A 190 -3.60 19.66 -21.63
N LEU A 191 -3.56 20.52 -20.60
CA LEU A 191 -3.59 20.06 -19.20
C LEU A 191 -4.99 19.56 -18.81
N PRO A 192 -5.13 18.60 -17.87
CA PRO A 192 -6.43 18.10 -17.45
C PRO A 192 -7.34 19.22 -16.93
N ALA A 193 -8.61 19.22 -17.33
CA ALA A 193 -9.57 20.26 -16.99
C ALA A 193 -9.88 20.37 -15.48
N ALA A 194 -9.65 19.31 -14.71
CA ALA A 194 -9.79 19.29 -13.25
C ALA A 194 -8.60 19.94 -12.51
N LEU A 195 -7.41 19.96 -13.13
CA LEU A 195 -6.15 20.41 -12.52
C LEU A 195 -6.22 21.83 -11.90
N PRO A 196 -6.86 22.86 -12.51
CA PRO A 196 -6.99 24.18 -11.88
C PRO A 196 -7.77 24.14 -10.56
N GLY A 197 -8.79 23.28 -10.46
CA GLY A 197 -9.62 23.15 -9.25
C GLY A 197 -8.84 22.50 -8.11
N ILE A 198 -8.16 21.39 -8.41
CA ILE A 198 -7.39 20.59 -7.46
C ILE A 198 -6.17 21.37 -6.97
N VAL A 199 -5.37 21.94 -7.87
CA VAL A 199 -4.22 22.79 -7.49
C VAL A 199 -4.71 24.05 -6.76
N GLY A 200 -5.85 24.61 -7.17
CA GLY A 200 -6.52 25.72 -6.49
C GLY A 200 -6.99 25.40 -5.07
N HIS A 201 -7.24 24.12 -4.74
CA HIS A 201 -7.49 23.66 -3.37
C HIS A 201 -6.23 23.87 -2.51
N TYR A 202 -5.15 23.18 -2.87
CA TYR A 202 -3.86 23.30 -2.20
C TYR A 202 -3.39 24.74 -2.06
N MET A 203 -3.55 25.55 -3.10
CA MET A 203 -3.14 26.94 -3.07
C MET A 203 -3.99 27.82 -2.14
N ARG A 204 -5.26 27.51 -1.89
CA ARG A 204 -6.03 28.21 -0.85
C ARG A 204 -5.52 27.88 0.55
N ASP A 205 -5.05 26.65 0.76
CA ASP A 205 -4.71 26.11 2.08
C ASP A 205 -3.20 26.26 2.39
N GLY A 206 -2.56 27.25 1.76
CA GLY A 206 -1.15 27.61 1.99
C GLY A 206 -0.12 26.67 1.37
N VAL A 207 -0.53 25.55 0.77
CA VAL A 207 0.36 24.58 0.12
C VAL A 207 0.88 25.17 -1.20
N ARG A 208 2.20 25.12 -1.38
CA ARG A 208 2.92 25.82 -2.48
C ARG A 208 4.06 25.02 -3.09
N HIS A 209 4.47 23.92 -2.47
CA HIS A 209 5.54 23.06 -2.96
C HIS A 209 4.92 21.81 -3.58
N PHE A 210 5.50 21.35 -4.67
CA PHE A 210 5.04 20.18 -5.41
C PHE A 210 6.27 19.37 -5.81
N ALA A 211 6.30 18.10 -5.44
CA ALA A 211 7.22 17.13 -6.06
C ALA A 211 6.55 16.55 -7.30
N LEU A 212 7.34 16.39 -8.36
CA LEU A 212 6.88 15.93 -9.67
C LEU A 212 7.75 14.77 -10.12
N ASP A 213 7.21 13.55 -10.22
CA ASP A 213 7.95 12.36 -10.65
C ASP A 213 7.48 11.85 -12.03
N VAL A 214 8.42 11.36 -12.84
CA VAL A 214 8.15 10.81 -14.18
C VAL A 214 8.26 9.29 -14.14
N MET A 215 7.14 8.61 -14.36
CA MET A 215 7.03 7.16 -14.33
C MET A 215 6.62 6.57 -15.69
N ASP A 216 7.20 5.44 -16.06
CA ASP A 216 6.81 4.63 -17.22
C ASP A 216 5.73 3.61 -16.82
N LEU A 217 4.53 3.76 -17.37
CA LEU A 217 3.34 2.96 -17.05
C LEU A 217 2.96 2.00 -18.19
N VAL A 218 2.38 0.86 -17.80
CA VAL A 218 1.90 -0.21 -18.69
C VAL A 218 0.51 -0.68 -18.27
N PRO A 219 -0.19 -1.53 -19.05
CA PRO A 219 -1.49 -2.09 -18.68
C PRO A 219 -1.52 -2.96 -17.42
N ASP A 220 -0.42 -3.64 -17.12
CA ASP A 220 -0.28 -4.43 -15.90
C ASP A 220 0.01 -3.53 -14.69
N VAL A 221 -0.49 -3.91 -13.51
CA VAL A 221 -0.22 -3.17 -12.25
C VAL A 221 1.25 -3.34 -11.88
N ARG A 222 1.88 -2.22 -11.54
CA ARG A 222 3.28 -2.13 -11.10
C ARG A 222 3.38 -1.30 -9.82
N THR A 223 4.27 -1.70 -8.91
CA THR A 223 4.56 -0.93 -7.70
C THR A 223 5.70 0.05 -7.98
N VAL A 224 5.50 1.32 -7.68
CA VAL A 224 6.53 2.36 -7.71
C VAL A 224 7.42 2.20 -6.48
N ASP A 225 8.74 2.21 -6.68
CA ASP A 225 9.71 2.13 -5.58
C ASP A 225 9.48 3.25 -4.55
N PRO A 226 9.75 3.05 -3.25
CA PRO A 226 9.33 4.03 -2.27
C PRO A 226 10.18 5.30 -2.32
N ILE A 227 9.56 6.46 -2.14
CA ILE A 227 10.23 7.75 -2.01
C ILE A 227 10.07 8.22 -0.57
N VAL A 228 11.16 8.73 0.03
CA VAL A 228 11.14 9.39 1.33
C VAL A 228 11.14 10.90 1.12
N TYR A 229 10.04 11.55 1.49
CA TYR A 229 9.89 13.00 1.55
C TYR A 229 10.12 13.44 3.00
N SER A 230 11.07 14.34 3.25
CA SER A 230 11.22 14.97 4.57
C SER A 230 11.07 16.48 4.47
N PHE A 231 10.13 17.06 5.21
CA PHE A 231 9.75 18.47 5.09
C PHE A 231 9.26 19.03 6.43
N ASP A 232 9.22 20.35 6.56
CA ASP A 232 8.69 21.02 7.76
C ASP A 232 7.17 21.17 7.62
N SER A 233 6.42 20.87 8.68
CA SER A 233 4.96 20.93 8.66
C SER A 233 4.39 21.18 10.06
N ASP A 234 3.44 22.13 10.14
CA ASP A 234 2.69 22.51 11.35
C ASP A 234 1.52 21.56 11.69
N ARG A 235 1.33 20.54 10.85
CA ARG A 235 0.30 19.51 10.94
C ARG A 235 0.79 18.21 10.32
N LEU A 236 0.28 17.07 10.77
CA LEU A 236 0.43 15.85 10.01
C LEU A 236 -0.28 16.02 8.66
N TRP A 237 0.41 15.73 7.56
CA TRP A 237 -0.07 15.96 6.20
C TRP A 237 -0.01 14.70 5.35
N TYR A 238 -1.11 14.42 4.64
CA TYR A 238 -1.12 13.38 3.62
C TYR A 238 -2.10 13.76 2.51
N PRO A 239 -1.62 14.03 1.28
CA PRO A 239 -2.42 14.61 0.21
C PRO A 239 -3.27 13.52 -0.46
N LEU A 240 -4.51 13.35 -0.01
CA LEU A 240 -5.50 12.44 -0.61
C LEU A 240 -6.26 13.12 -1.75
N HIS A 241 -6.45 14.43 -1.69
CA HIS A 241 -7.25 15.16 -2.67
C HIS A 241 -6.54 15.32 -4.02
N ILE A 242 -5.21 15.20 -4.07
CA ILE A 242 -4.45 15.23 -5.34
C ILE A 242 -4.63 13.91 -6.07
N SER A 243 -4.96 12.86 -5.32
CA SER A 243 -5.47 11.61 -5.83
C SER A 243 -6.89 11.80 -6.43
N SER A 244 -7.04 12.83 -7.28
CA SER A 244 -8.18 13.17 -8.15
C SER A 244 -7.76 13.61 -9.59
N LEU A 245 -6.65 13.07 -10.17
CA LEU A 245 -6.38 12.91 -11.66
C LEU A 245 -6.34 11.49 -12.40
N TYR A 246 -5.87 10.34 -11.83
CA TYR A 246 -6.09 8.91 -12.19
C TYR A 246 -7.60 8.52 -12.34
N LYS A 247 -7.98 7.24 -12.22
CA LYS A 247 -9.37 6.74 -12.28
C LYS A 247 -9.55 5.46 -11.45
N GLY A 248 -10.77 5.21 -11.01
CA GLY A 248 -11.24 3.96 -10.41
C GLY A 248 -11.10 3.89 -8.89
N GLU A 249 -11.32 2.70 -8.34
CA GLU A 249 -11.17 2.40 -6.92
C GLU A 249 -9.69 2.25 -6.53
N THR A 250 -9.34 2.69 -5.32
CA THR A 250 -8.03 2.49 -4.68
C THR A 250 -8.18 1.79 -3.34
N VAL A 251 -7.07 1.22 -2.84
CA VAL A 251 -6.89 0.81 -1.45
C VAL A 251 -5.68 1.54 -0.87
N ILE A 252 -5.92 2.38 0.15
CA ILE A 252 -4.85 3.13 0.81
C ILE A 252 -4.58 2.52 2.18
N ASN A 253 -3.36 2.05 2.40
CA ASN A 253 -2.86 1.64 3.70
C ASN A 253 -1.97 2.76 4.25
N LEU A 254 -2.48 3.50 5.24
CA LEU A 254 -1.78 4.64 5.85
C LEU A 254 -1.33 4.27 7.26
N VAL A 255 -0.03 4.29 7.50
CA VAL A 255 0.58 4.15 8.82
C VAL A 255 0.99 5.53 9.32
N THR A 256 0.38 6.01 10.40
CA THR A 256 0.76 7.28 11.04
C THR A 256 1.64 7.01 12.26
N ILE A 257 2.75 7.74 12.40
CA ILE A 257 3.66 7.67 13.55
C ILE A 257 3.76 9.04 14.18
N THR A 258 3.32 9.19 15.43
CA THR A 258 3.23 10.50 16.10
C THR A 258 3.53 10.40 17.59
N SER A 259 3.83 11.53 18.25
CA SER A 259 4.15 11.55 19.69
C SER A 259 2.93 11.27 20.60
N GLN A 260 1.71 11.29 20.07
CA GLN A 260 0.45 11.02 20.78
C GLN A 260 -0.51 10.29 19.83
N GLU A 261 -1.44 9.48 20.35
CA GLU A 261 -2.45 8.85 19.50
C GLU A 261 -3.34 9.88 18.78
N ILE A 262 -3.59 9.64 17.49
CA ILE A 262 -4.55 10.39 16.68
C ILE A 262 -5.96 9.84 16.94
N PRO A 263 -6.91 10.66 17.44
CA PRO A 263 -8.32 10.29 17.57
C PRO A 263 -8.96 10.00 16.21
N ALA A 264 -9.87 9.01 16.15
CA ALA A 264 -10.45 8.55 14.88
C ALA A 264 -11.40 9.59 14.23
N ASP A 265 -11.98 10.49 15.02
CA ASP A 265 -12.80 11.63 14.58
C ASP A 265 -12.00 12.80 13.99
N ARG A 266 -10.66 12.72 14.00
CA ARG A 266 -9.77 13.67 13.31
C ARG A 266 -9.33 13.21 11.91
N MET A 267 -9.68 11.99 11.50
CA MET A 267 -9.41 11.50 10.14
C MET A 267 -10.51 11.90 9.16
N PRO A 268 -10.19 12.05 7.85
CA PRO A 268 -11.19 12.28 6.80
C PRO A 268 -12.25 11.18 6.73
N GLU A 269 -13.42 11.50 6.16
CA GLU A 269 -14.48 10.50 5.94
C GLU A 269 -13.96 9.34 5.06
N GLY A 270 -14.37 8.12 5.40
CA GLY A 270 -13.90 6.89 4.75
C GLY A 270 -12.57 6.34 5.29
N VAL A 271 -11.68 7.18 5.83
CA VAL A 271 -10.40 6.74 6.44
C VAL A 271 -10.66 6.16 7.82
N LYS A 272 -10.60 4.82 7.95
CA LYS A 272 -10.96 4.09 9.19
C LYS A 272 -9.73 3.49 9.84
N ARG A 273 -9.73 3.32 11.17
CA ARG A 273 -8.71 2.53 11.86
C ARG A 273 -8.74 1.08 11.33
N PHE A 274 -7.57 0.46 11.21
CA PHE A 274 -7.47 -0.93 10.75
C PHE A 274 -8.24 -1.89 11.67
N GLU A 275 -9.12 -2.70 11.09
CA GLU A 275 -9.84 -3.76 11.77
C GLU A 275 -9.24 -5.11 11.43
N TYR A 276 -8.96 -5.94 12.44
CA TYR A 276 -8.63 -7.34 12.27
C TYR A 276 -9.79 -8.24 12.68
N VAL A 277 -9.86 -9.40 12.03
CA VAL A 277 -10.90 -10.40 12.27
C VAL A 277 -10.36 -11.52 13.16
N VAL A 278 -11.12 -11.85 14.21
CA VAL A 278 -10.92 -13.06 15.02
C VAL A 278 -12.05 -14.03 14.68
N GLN A 279 -11.70 -15.19 14.12
CA GLN A 279 -12.63 -16.28 13.88
C GLN A 279 -12.41 -17.38 14.93
N GLU A 280 -13.43 -17.74 15.70
CA GLU A 280 -13.38 -18.99 16.46
C GLU A 280 -13.74 -20.14 15.53
N ARG A 281 -12.87 -21.15 15.46
CA ARG A 281 -13.08 -22.36 14.65
C ARG A 281 -13.28 -23.58 15.52
N GLY A 282 -14.16 -24.48 15.08
CA GLY A 282 -14.41 -25.73 15.77
C GLY A 282 -13.19 -26.66 15.72
N LYS A 283 -12.76 -27.15 16.89
CA LYS A 283 -11.53 -27.94 17.06
C LYS A 283 -11.50 -29.30 16.32
N ILE A 284 -12.58 -29.69 15.66
CA ILE A 284 -12.78 -31.02 15.05
C ILE A 284 -13.12 -30.90 13.56
N ASP A 285 -13.92 -29.89 13.20
CA ASP A 285 -14.51 -29.64 11.88
C ASP A 285 -13.81 -28.49 11.13
N ASP A 286 -13.04 -27.64 11.83
CA ASP A 286 -12.43 -26.39 11.34
C ASP A 286 -13.47 -25.36 10.84
N GLU A 287 -14.73 -25.54 11.25
CA GLU A 287 -15.86 -24.69 10.86
C GLU A 287 -15.86 -23.38 11.66
N VAL A 288 -16.11 -22.25 11.00
CA VAL A 288 -16.19 -20.92 11.64
C VAL A 288 -17.48 -20.85 12.45
N ARG A 289 -17.36 -20.62 13.76
CA ARG A 289 -18.48 -20.59 14.71
C ARG A 289 -18.86 -19.17 15.13
N SER A 290 -17.90 -18.27 15.15
CA SER A 290 -18.08 -16.84 15.38
C SER A 290 -17.05 -16.07 14.55
N GLU A 291 -17.41 -14.84 14.17
CA GLU A 291 -16.51 -13.88 13.54
C GLU A 291 -16.67 -12.54 14.28
N GLU A 292 -15.58 -12.07 14.90
CA GLU A 292 -15.54 -10.78 15.60
C GLU A 292 -14.57 -9.83 14.91
N ARG A 293 -14.96 -8.56 14.77
CA ARG A 293 -14.11 -7.48 14.27
C ARG A 293 -13.59 -6.66 15.43
N HIS A 294 -12.27 -6.49 15.45
CA HIS A 294 -11.54 -5.79 16.51
C HIS A 294 -10.71 -4.68 15.87
N VAL A 295 -10.79 -3.47 16.41
CA VAL A 295 -9.94 -2.36 15.97
C VAL A 295 -8.53 -2.57 16.52
N LEU A 296 -7.52 -2.44 15.67
CA LEU A 296 -6.12 -2.50 16.11
C LEU A 296 -5.80 -1.29 17.02
N PRO A 297 -5.32 -1.50 18.25
CA PRO A 297 -4.85 -0.42 19.11
C PRO A 297 -3.55 0.19 18.57
N ALA A 298 -3.20 1.39 19.04
CA ALA A 298 -1.92 2.00 18.72
C ALA A 298 -0.75 1.12 19.24
N ILE A 299 0.30 1.02 18.43
CA ILE A 299 1.49 0.22 18.72
C ILE A 299 2.62 1.16 19.16
N GLU A 300 3.12 0.96 20.37
CA GLU A 300 4.24 1.75 20.90
C GLU A 300 5.54 1.45 20.12
N LEU A 301 6.15 2.50 19.57
CA LEU A 301 7.45 2.47 18.92
C LEU A 301 8.51 3.05 19.85
N VAL A 302 9.22 2.17 20.54
CA VAL A 302 10.51 2.48 21.17
C VAL A 302 11.56 2.79 20.10
N PRO A 303 12.65 3.54 20.40
CA PRO A 303 13.65 3.97 19.42
C PRO A 303 14.20 2.88 18.50
N ALA A 304 14.46 1.68 19.02
CA ALA A 304 14.97 0.54 18.22
C ALA A 304 13.96 0.00 17.18
N ARG A 305 12.65 0.28 17.34
CA ARG A 305 11.62 0.00 16.32
C ARG A 305 11.56 1.10 15.27
N GLN A 306 11.68 2.36 15.69
CA GLN A 306 11.69 3.51 14.78
C GLN A 306 12.83 3.42 13.77
N GLU A 307 14.03 3.06 14.23
CA GLU A 307 15.24 2.88 13.38
C GLU A 307 15.04 1.84 12.27
N ARG A 308 14.28 0.78 12.55
CA ARG A 308 13.95 -0.27 11.56
C ARG A 308 12.87 0.14 10.55
N LEU A 309 12.12 1.21 10.81
CA LEU A 309 11.21 1.84 9.83
C LEU A 309 11.98 2.83 8.94
N GLY A 310 13.04 3.46 9.46
CA GLY A 310 13.97 4.28 8.69
C GLY A 310 14.74 5.27 9.57
N GLU A 311 15.95 5.65 9.14
CA GLU A 311 16.78 6.61 9.87
C GLU A 311 16.09 7.98 10.02
N ALA A 312 15.45 8.48 8.95
CA ALA A 312 14.66 9.71 8.99
C ALA A 312 13.51 9.66 10.00
N VAL A 313 12.77 8.54 10.08
CA VAL A 313 11.70 8.33 11.07
C VAL A 313 12.26 8.32 12.49
N ARG A 314 13.41 7.66 12.70
CA ARG A 314 14.10 7.64 13.99
C ARG A 314 14.64 9.00 14.41
N ALA A 315 15.07 9.83 13.47
CA ALA A 315 15.60 11.17 13.76
C ALA A 315 14.52 12.13 14.28
N LEU A 316 13.26 12.00 13.84
CA LEU A 316 12.16 12.89 14.23
C LEU A 316 11.86 12.95 15.73
N PHE A 317 12.05 11.84 16.46
CA PHE A 317 11.55 11.69 17.83
C PHE A 317 12.64 11.82 18.91
N ASP A 318 13.86 12.24 18.56
CA ASP A 318 14.98 12.50 19.50
C ASP A 318 15.32 11.35 20.49
N GLY A 319 14.87 10.13 20.22
CA GLY A 319 15.02 8.97 21.10
C GLY A 319 13.93 8.81 22.16
N GLY A 320 12.86 9.60 22.11
CA GLY A 320 11.61 9.33 22.79
C GLY A 320 10.80 8.21 22.11
N ASN A 321 9.69 7.80 22.74
CA ASN A 321 8.75 6.86 22.15
C ASN A 321 7.75 7.58 21.23
N ALA A 322 7.18 6.84 20.27
CA ALA A 322 6.12 7.30 19.39
C ALA A 322 5.00 6.25 19.31
N TRP A 323 3.84 6.62 18.77
CA TRP A 323 2.68 5.76 18.59
C TRP A 323 2.43 5.52 17.11
N MET A 324 2.43 4.26 16.71
CA MET A 324 2.07 3.83 15.36
C MET A 324 0.59 3.45 15.33
N GLN A 325 -0.16 4.01 14.38
CA GLN A 325 -1.54 3.63 14.09
C GLN A 325 -1.68 3.30 12.62
N VAL A 326 -2.55 2.34 12.31
CA VAL A 326 -2.80 1.89 10.95
C VAL A 326 -4.22 2.25 10.57
N TRP A 327 -4.36 2.84 9.39
CA TRP A 327 -5.59 3.34 8.82
C TRP A 327 -5.78 2.75 7.43
N LYS A 328 -7.03 2.57 7.03
CA LYS A 328 -7.39 2.07 5.72
C LYS A 328 -8.46 2.94 5.08
N TYR A 329 -8.27 3.24 3.80
CA TYR A 329 -9.31 3.69 2.88
C TYR A 329 -9.51 2.64 1.78
N GLU A 330 -10.74 2.47 1.31
CA GLU A 330 -11.10 1.57 0.22
C GLU A 330 -12.36 2.12 -0.47
N GLY A 331 -12.27 2.45 -1.76
CA GLY A 331 -13.34 3.07 -2.53
C GLY A 331 -12.84 3.87 -3.73
N ASP A 332 -13.76 4.52 -4.45
CA ASP A 332 -13.45 5.44 -5.55
C ASP A 332 -12.56 6.61 -5.07
N LEU A 333 -11.60 7.02 -5.89
CA LEU A 333 -10.66 8.11 -5.64
C LEU A 333 -11.28 9.53 -5.52
N ALA A 334 -12.58 9.65 -5.30
CA ALA A 334 -13.30 10.91 -5.07
C ALA A 334 -13.15 11.43 -3.62
N VAL A 335 -11.95 11.37 -3.04
CA VAL A 335 -11.67 11.93 -1.71
C VAL A 335 -11.54 13.45 -1.80
N ASP A 336 -12.42 14.18 -1.13
CA ASP A 336 -12.50 15.64 -1.19
C ASP A 336 -11.59 16.36 -0.17
N THR A 337 -10.98 15.60 0.74
CA THR A 337 -10.32 16.11 1.95
C THR A 337 -9.01 15.36 2.24
N ASP A 338 -7.90 16.09 2.39
CA ASP A 338 -6.60 15.57 2.81
C ASP A 338 -6.57 15.16 4.29
N VAL A 339 -5.64 14.29 4.68
CA VAL A 339 -5.32 14.15 6.11
C VAL A 339 -4.54 15.40 6.53
N SER A 340 -5.15 16.23 7.39
CA SER A 340 -4.57 17.47 7.87
C SER A 340 -4.82 17.64 9.37
N ILE A 341 -3.84 17.25 10.19
CA ILE A 341 -4.03 17.10 11.64
C ILE A 341 -2.96 17.91 12.40
N GLY A 342 -3.31 19.14 12.79
CA GLY A 342 -2.50 19.95 13.72
C GLY A 342 -2.49 19.41 15.15
N MET A 343 -1.62 19.93 16.03
CA MET A 343 -1.62 19.53 17.46
C MET A 343 -2.88 20.01 18.19
#